data_AF-A0A4Z2F4Y9-F1
#
_entry.id   AF-A0A4Z2F4Y9-F1
#
_cell.length_a   1.000
_cell.length_b   1.000
_cell.length_c   1.000
_cell.angle_alpha   90.00
_cell.angle_beta   90.00
_cell.angle_gamma   90.00
#
_symmetry.space_group_name_H-M   'P 1'
#
loop_
_entity.id
_entity.type
_entity.pdbx_description
1 polymer ?
#
loop_
_entity_poly.entity_id
_entity_poly.type
_entity_poly.pdbx_seq_one_letter_code
_entity_poly.pdbx_strand_id
1 'polypeptide(L)'
;MTPRELLTIFGPVELRQVLPTQSKELTTTEFAYPFPPYRDVFCSALPDRRPELDNYLTLILNLALRFGNNGFYSYHVLFSSEVAGHVQQYNLGAYWGTP
;
A
#
# COMPACT_ATOMS: atom_id res chain seq x y z
N MET A 1 -15.19 -19.71 5.33
CA MET A 1 -14.17 -18.90 4.62
C MET A 1 -12.90 -18.99 5.44
N THR A 2 -11.84 -19.58 4.90
CA THR A 2 -10.51 -19.60 5.52
C THR A 2 -9.91 -18.20 5.45
N PRO A 3 -9.26 -17.70 6.52
CA PRO A 3 -8.49 -16.46 6.47
C PRO A 3 -7.46 -16.57 5.34
N ARG A 4 -7.34 -15.52 4.51
CA ARG A 4 -6.20 -15.43 3.58
C ARG A 4 -5.00 -15.00 4.40
N GLU A 5 -4.22 -15.98 4.84
CA GLU A 5 -2.89 -15.73 5.38
C GLU A 5 -1.99 -15.25 4.24
N LEU A 6 -1.36 -14.10 4.42
CA LEU A 6 -0.31 -13.64 3.53
C LEU A 6 1.02 -14.10 4.08
N LEU A 7 1.72 -14.91 3.30
CA LEU A 7 3.11 -15.25 3.58
C LEU A 7 3.96 -14.02 3.27
N THR A 8 4.51 -13.41 4.32
CA THR A 8 5.52 -12.35 4.23
C THR A 8 6.88 -12.92 4.64
N ILE A 9 7.96 -12.19 4.34
CA ILE A 9 9.31 -12.53 4.85
C ILE A 9 9.41 -12.55 6.39
N PHE A 10 8.43 -12.00 7.10
CA PHE A 10 8.33 -11.99 8.56
C PHE A 10 7.35 -13.04 9.12
N GLY A 11 6.80 -13.90 8.25
CA GLY A 11 5.85 -14.95 8.62
C GLY A 11 4.43 -14.71 8.08
N PRO A 12 3.48 -15.59 8.40
CA PRO A 12 2.10 -15.45 8.00
C PRO A 12 1.47 -14.26 8.73
N VAL A 13 1.09 -13.23 7.98
CA VAL A 13 0.26 -12.14 8.47
C VAL A 13 -1.19 -12.50 8.18
N GLU A 14 -1.99 -12.62 9.24
CA GLU A 14 -3.44 -12.64 9.07
C GLU A 14 -3.88 -11.27 8.53
N LEU A 15 -4.22 -11.23 7.25
CA LEU A 15 -5.06 -10.15 6.75
C LEU A 15 -6.36 -10.22 7.54
N ARG A 16 -6.54 -9.29 8.49
CA ARG A 16 -7.82 -9.15 9.20
C ARG A 16 -8.93 -9.17 8.15
N GLN A 17 -9.86 -10.09 8.40
CA GLN A 17 -11.01 -10.45 7.58
C GLN A 17 -11.31 -9.44 6.49
N VAL A 18 -11.33 -9.92 5.23
CA VAL A 18 -12.05 -9.25 4.16
C VAL A 18 -13.43 -8.94 4.72
N LEU A 19 -13.67 -7.67 5.07
CA LEU A 19 -15.00 -7.20 5.39
C LEU A 19 -15.90 -7.68 4.23
N PRO A 20 -17.13 -8.16 4.48
CA PRO A 20 -18.02 -8.64 3.42
C PRO A 20 -18.19 -7.61 2.28
N THR A 21 -17.92 -6.35 2.59
CA THR A 21 -17.56 -5.29 1.66
C THR A 21 -16.10 -5.40 1.23
N GLN A 22 -15.71 -6.41 0.45
CA GLN A 22 -14.53 -6.23 -0.40
C GLN A 22 -14.96 -5.23 -1.46
N SER A 23 -14.86 -3.96 -1.11
CA SER A 23 -15.46 -2.84 -1.83
C SER A 23 -14.63 -2.55 -3.07
N LYS A 24 -14.68 -3.44 -4.06
CA LYS A 24 -14.07 -3.32 -5.38
C LYS A 24 -12.53 -3.22 -5.36
N GLU A 25 -11.84 -3.85 -6.29
CA GLU A 25 -10.43 -3.50 -6.52
C GLU A 25 -10.40 -2.09 -7.09
N LEU A 26 -9.68 -1.17 -6.44
CA LEU A 26 -9.54 0.18 -6.96
C LEU A 26 -8.85 0.10 -8.31
N THR A 27 -9.38 0.80 -9.31
CA THR A 27 -8.63 1.09 -10.53
C THR A 27 -7.50 2.07 -10.22
N THR A 28 -6.48 2.12 -11.09
CA THR A 28 -5.35 3.04 -10.87
C THR A 28 -5.81 4.48 -10.74
N THR A 29 -6.83 4.89 -11.50
CA THR A 29 -7.42 6.22 -11.42
C THR A 29 -8.12 6.46 -10.07
N GLU A 30 -8.89 5.48 -9.58
CA GLU A 30 -9.57 5.56 -8.28
C GLU A 30 -8.58 5.63 -7.11
N PHE A 31 -7.38 5.07 -7.27
CA PHE A 31 -6.28 5.22 -6.31
C PHE A 31 -5.52 6.55 -6.48
N ALA A 32 -5.10 6.87 -7.70
CA ALA A 32 -4.22 8.00 -7.98
C ALA A 32 -4.90 9.36 -7.79
N TYR A 33 -6.21 9.45 -7.99
CA TYR A 33 -6.97 10.69 -7.81
C TYR A 33 -6.97 11.20 -6.34
N PRO A 34 -7.30 10.39 -5.32
CA PRO A 34 -7.24 10.81 -3.93
C PRO A 34 -5.83 10.81 -3.31
N PHE A 35 -4.82 10.24 -3.97
CA PHE A 35 -3.49 10.11 -3.38
C PHE A 35 -2.77 11.46 -3.13
N PRO A 36 -2.73 12.43 -4.07
CA PRO A 36 -2.11 13.73 -3.83
C PRO A 36 -2.67 14.51 -2.63
N PRO A 37 -4.00 14.66 -2.44
CA PRO A 37 -4.52 15.35 -1.26
C PRO A 37 -4.22 14.57 0.04
N TYR A 38 -4.22 13.23 0.02
CA TYR A 38 -3.76 12.42 1.15
C TYR A 38 -2.30 12.73 1.49
N ARG A 39 -1.41 12.70 0.50
CA ARG A 39 0.03 13.03 0.67
C ARG A 39 0.20 14.41 1.26
N ASP A 40 -0.52 15.41 0.76
CA ASP A 40 -0.37 16.79 1.23
C ASP A 40 -0.82 16.93 2.71
N VAL A 41 -1.88 16.25 3.13
CA VAL A 41 -2.30 16.18 4.56
C VAL A 41 -1.29 15.41 5.41
N PHE A 42 -0.78 14.29 4.93
CA PHE A 42 0.22 13.51 5.66
C PHE A 42 1.53 14.30 5.85
N CYS A 43 1.99 14.93 4.77
CA CYS A 43 3.21 15.73 4.75
C CYS A 43 3.08 17.07 5.48
N SER A 44 1.87 17.53 5.84
CA SER A 44 1.75 18.68 6.73
C SER A 44 2.27 18.36 8.15
N ALA A 45 2.20 17.09 8.56
CA ALA A 45 2.78 16.61 9.82
C ALA A 45 4.20 16.07 9.65
N LEU A 46 4.52 15.49 8.48
CA LEU A 46 5.81 14.88 8.17
C LEU A 46 6.35 15.38 6.81
N PRO A 47 6.88 16.62 6.73
CA PRO A 47 7.28 17.24 5.46
C PRO A 47 8.33 16.44 4.69
N ASP A 48 9.29 15.86 5.42
CA ASP A 48 10.43 15.11 4.85
C ASP A 48 10.00 13.81 4.14
N ARG A 49 8.77 13.35 4.36
CA ARG A 49 8.20 12.14 3.75
C ARG A 49 7.64 12.37 2.35
N ARG A 50 7.60 13.62 1.86
CA ARG A 50 6.99 13.91 0.55
C ARG A 50 7.68 13.20 -0.63
N PRO A 51 9.02 13.21 -0.76
CA PRO A 51 9.70 12.54 -1.87
C PRO A 51 9.43 11.03 -1.88
N GLU A 52 9.32 10.43 -0.70
CA GLU A 52 9.02 9.02 -0.52
C GLU A 52 7.61 8.66 -1.02
N LEU A 53 6.60 9.47 -0.68
CA LEU A 53 5.23 9.28 -1.16
C LEU A 53 5.08 9.58 -2.66
N ASP A 54 5.86 10.52 -3.21
CA ASP A 54 5.91 10.78 -4.65
C ASP A 54 6.51 9.60 -5.43
N ASN A 55 7.57 9.01 -4.89
CA ASN A 55 8.17 7.78 -5.42
C ASN A 55 7.16 6.62 -5.36
N TYR A 56 6.40 6.51 -4.26
CA TYR A 56 5.37 5.48 -4.12
C TYR A 56 4.29 5.58 -5.20
N LEU A 57 3.73 6.78 -5.40
CA LEU A 57 2.72 6.98 -6.45
C LEU A 57 3.30 6.63 -7.83
N THR A 58 4.54 7.04 -8.11
CA THR A 58 5.23 6.71 -9.35
C THR A 58 5.39 5.21 -9.55
N LEU A 59 5.77 4.47 -8.50
CA LEU A 59 5.87 3.01 -8.52
C LEU A 59 4.52 2.36 -8.84
N ILE A 60 3.46 2.77 -8.15
CA ILE A 60 2.10 2.26 -8.37
C ILE A 60 1.64 2.50 -9.81
N LEU A 61 1.82 3.71 -10.34
CA LEU A 61 1.48 4.04 -11.73
C LEU A 61 2.27 3.20 -12.74
N ASN A 62 3.56 2.97 -12.49
CA ASN A 62 4.40 2.12 -13.33
C ASN A 62 3.96 0.66 -13.31
N LEU A 63 3.58 0.12 -12.15
CA LEU A 63 3.04 -1.24 -12.02
C LEU A 63 1.71 -1.37 -12.78
N ALA A 64 0.82 -0.38 -12.61
CA ALA A 64 -0.42 -0.33 -13.37
C ALA A 64 -0.19 -0.35 -14.88
N LEU A 65 0.75 0.44 -15.40
CA LEU A 65 1.07 0.44 -16.83
C LEU A 65 1.64 -0.91 -17.30
N ARG A 66 2.55 -1.51 -16.52
CA ARG A 66 3.20 -2.79 -16.88
C ARG A 66 2.23 -3.97 -16.89
N PHE A 67 1.26 -3.97 -15.98
CA PHE A 67 0.33 -5.08 -15.79
C PHE A 67 -1.10 -4.78 -16.28
N GLY A 68 -1.26 -3.76 -17.14
CA GLY A 68 -2.53 -3.50 -17.82
C GLY A 68 -3.66 -3.05 -16.90
N ASN A 69 -3.35 -2.19 -15.92
CA ASN A 69 -4.25 -1.71 -14.88
C ASN A 69 -4.79 -2.81 -13.95
N ASN A 70 -4.14 -4.00 -13.98
CA ASN A 70 -4.48 -5.15 -13.17
C ASN A 70 -3.37 -5.42 -12.15
N GLY A 71 -3.70 -5.92 -10.96
CA GLY A 71 -2.72 -6.35 -9.95
C GLY A 71 -1.98 -5.25 -9.16
N PHE A 72 -2.01 -3.97 -9.58
CA PHE A 72 -1.38 -2.89 -8.79
C PHE A 72 -2.03 -2.76 -7.40
N TYR A 73 -3.35 -2.94 -7.32
CA TYR A 73 -4.07 -2.84 -6.05
C TYR A 73 -3.74 -4.01 -5.13
N SER A 74 -3.59 -5.22 -5.70
CA SER A 74 -3.09 -6.38 -4.97
C SER A 74 -1.67 -6.12 -4.44
N TYR A 75 -0.79 -5.52 -5.24
CA TYR A 75 0.54 -5.10 -4.81
C TYR A 75 0.48 -4.06 -3.67
N HIS A 76 -0.35 -3.01 -3.80
CA HIS A 76 -0.54 -2.00 -2.75
C HIS A 76 -0.95 -2.63 -1.42
N VAL A 77 -1.88 -3.58 -1.44
CA VAL A 77 -2.33 -4.32 -0.25
C VAL A 77 -1.21 -5.17 0.34
N LEU A 78 -0.46 -5.90 -0.49
CA LEU A 78 0.68 -6.71 -0.05
C LEU A 78 1.74 -5.84 0.64
N PHE A 79 2.20 -4.80 -0.06
CA PHE A 79 3.21 -3.86 0.44
C PHE A 79 2.78 -3.21 1.76
N SER A 80 1.54 -2.72 1.82
CA SER A 80 0.99 -2.07 3.03
C SER A 80 0.90 -3.04 4.21
N SER A 81 0.62 -4.32 3.95
CA SER A 81 0.58 -5.37 4.98
C SER A 81 1.97 -5.70 5.52
N GLU A 82 2.97 -5.82 4.65
CA GLU A 82 4.38 -6.03 5.05
C GLU A 82 4.89 -4.86 5.89
N VAL A 83 4.63 -3.64 5.44
CA VAL A 83 4.93 -2.41 6.17
C VAL A 83 4.28 -2.39 7.55
N ALA A 84 2.98 -2.71 7.64
CA ALA A 84 2.27 -2.73 8.92
C ALA A 84 2.86 -3.77 9.89
N GLY A 85 3.23 -4.96 9.38
CA GLY A 85 3.93 -5.97 10.16
C GLY A 85 5.28 -5.49 10.67
N HIS A 86 6.05 -4.79 9.82
CA HIS A 86 7.35 -4.23 10.19
C HIS A 86 7.24 -3.14 11.27
N VAL A 87 6.25 -2.25 11.15
CA VAL A 87 5.95 -1.23 12.18
C VAL A 87 5.56 -1.91 13.50
N GLN A 88 4.71 -2.93 13.45
CA GLN A 88 4.26 -3.65 14.64
C GLN A 88 5.42 -4.37 15.35
N GLN A 89 6.34 -4.97 14.60
CA GLN A 89 7.42 -5.79 15.16
C GLN A 89 8.62 -4.96 15.64
N TYR A 90 8.96 -3.89 14.92
CA TYR A 90 10.22 -3.16 15.16
C TYR A 90 10.02 -1.70 15.60
N ASN A 91 8.79 -1.20 15.59
CA ASN A 91 8.47 0.22 15.84
C ASN A 91 9.26 1.20 14.95
N LEU A 92 9.63 0.73 13.75
CA LEU A 92 10.32 1.52 12.73
C LEU A 92 9.30 1.99 11.70
N GLY A 93 9.37 3.28 11.33
CA GLY A 93 8.51 3.85 10.30
C GLY A 93 8.81 3.27 8.92
N ALA A 94 7.76 2.95 8.18
CA ALA A 94 7.83 2.46 6.80
C ALA A 94 8.60 3.41 5.88
N TYR A 95 9.28 2.87 4.85
CA TYR A 95 9.70 3.64 3.68
C TYR A 95 8.84 3.25 2.47
N TRP A 96 7.91 4.11 2.06
CA TRP A 96 6.95 3.87 0.99
C TRP A 96 7.57 3.95 -0.42
N GLY A 97 8.82 4.41 -0.57
CA GLY A 97 9.40 4.72 -1.88
C GLY A 97 10.13 3.59 -2.61
N THR A 98 10.51 2.50 -1.94
CA THR A 98 11.24 1.35 -2.54
C THR A 98 11.13 0.10 -1.66
N PRO A 99 11.29 -1.12 -2.22
CA PRO A 99 11.45 -2.35 -1.44
C PRO A 99 12.67 -2.33 -0.52
#